data_AF-A0A3C0QSJ8-F1
#
_entry.id   AF-A0A3C0QSJ8-F1
#
_cell.length_a   1.000
_cell.length_b   1.000
_cell.length_c   1.000
_cell.angle_alpha   90.00
_cell.angle_beta   90.00
_cell.angle_gamma   90.00
#
_symmetry.space_group_name_H-M   'P 1'
#
loop_
_entity.id
_entity.type
_entity.pdbx_description
1 polymer ?
#
loop_
_entity_poly.entity_id
_entity_poly.type
_entity_poly.pdbx_seq_one_letter_code
_entity_poly.pdbx_strand_id
1 'polypeptide(L)'
;MQEILYLLNQQLWGNGLVILLLGTGLFCLVSGKFAPFRSWKKFSRNHQSPNSAKHTPFQACMTSLGAEMGTGNIIGVATALTLGGAGAIFWMWVSAFV
;
A
#
# COMPACT_ATOMS: atom_id res chain seq x y z
N MET A 1 -29.28 21.96 -4.09
CA MET A 1 -28.49 21.56 -2.91
C MET A 1 -28.04 20.10 -3.00
N GLN A 2 -28.95 19.15 -3.31
CA GLN A 2 -28.63 17.72 -3.48
C GLN A 2 -27.57 17.46 -4.58
N GLU A 3 -27.67 18.15 -5.72
CA GLU A 3 -26.69 18.08 -6.83
C GLU A 3 -25.24 18.41 -6.41
N ILE A 4 -25.05 19.47 -5.61
CA ILE A 4 -23.73 19.88 -5.12
C ILE A 4 -23.15 18.80 -4.19
N LEU A 5 -23.99 18.20 -3.34
CA LEU A 5 -23.58 17.11 -2.46
C LEU A 5 -23.19 15.85 -3.24
N TYR A 6 -23.91 15.54 -4.33
CA TYR A 6 -23.59 14.40 -5.20
C TYR A 6 -22.25 14.59 -5.91
N LEU A 7 -22.01 15.78 -6.48
CA LEU A 7 -20.74 16.11 -7.14
C LEU A 7 -19.55 16.07 -6.17
N LEU A 8 -19.72 16.58 -4.96
CA LEU A 8 -18.69 16.51 -3.91
C LEU A 8 -18.42 15.06 -3.49
N ASN A 9 -19.46 14.23 -3.36
CA ASN A 9 -19.28 12.84 -2.97
C ASN A 9 -18.49 12.05 -4.04
N GLN A 10 -18.86 12.19 -5.31
CA GLN A 10 -18.15 11.55 -6.43
C GLN A 10 -16.68 11.96 -6.51
N GLN A 11 -16.39 13.25 -6.28
CA GLN A 11 -15.01 13.73 -6.34
C GLN A 11 -14.18 13.29 -5.12
N LEU A 12 -14.77 13.31 -3.92
CA LEU A 12 -14.06 12.99 -2.68
C LEU A 12 -13.94 11.50 -2.39
N TRP A 13 -14.89 10.67 -2.82
CA TRP A 13 -14.91 9.23 -2.56
C TRP A 13 -14.64 8.38 -3.80
N GLY A 14 -14.65 8.99 -4.99
CA GLY A 14 -14.29 8.35 -6.25
C GLY A 14 -12.88 8.78 -6.70
N ASN A 15 -12.82 9.43 -7.85
CA ASN A 15 -11.56 9.68 -8.56
C ASN A 15 -10.58 10.58 -7.78
N GLY A 16 -11.06 11.58 -7.03
CA GLY A 16 -10.18 12.50 -6.32
C GLY A 16 -9.38 11.82 -5.21
N LEU A 17 -9.98 10.88 -4.48
CA LEU A 17 -9.28 10.11 -3.43
C LEU A 17 -8.20 9.22 -4.03
N VAL A 18 -8.50 8.53 -5.14
CA VAL A 18 -7.55 7.68 -5.85
C VAL A 18 -6.35 8.49 -6.33
N ILE A 19 -6.60 9.66 -6.94
CA ILE A 19 -5.54 10.56 -7.42
C ILE A 19 -4.70 11.08 -6.25
N LEU A 20 -5.32 11.44 -5.13
CA LEU A 20 -4.60 11.97 -3.97
C LEU A 20 -3.73 10.89 -3.31
N LEU A 21 -4.24 9.67 -3.17
CA LEU A 21 -3.49 8.52 -2.65
C LEU A 21 -2.30 8.16 -3.55
N LEU A 22 -2.54 7.95 -4.85
CA LEU A 22 -1.45 7.64 -5.79
C LEU A 22 -0.46 8.79 -5.93
N GLY A 23 -0.93 10.04 -5.93
CA GLY A 23 -0.07 11.22 -5.97
C GLY A 23 0.81 11.35 -4.73
N THR A 24 0.24 11.08 -3.54
CA THR A 24 0.99 11.11 -2.28
C THR A 24 1.98 9.95 -2.18
N GLY A 25 1.60 8.75 -2.62
CA GLY A 25 2.49 7.60 -2.73
C GLY A 25 3.68 7.93 -3.62
N LEU A 26 3.43 8.42 -4.83
CA LEU A 26 4.49 8.79 -5.77
C LEU A 26 5.39 9.90 -5.21
N PHE A 27 4.80 10.90 -4.55
CA PHE A 27 5.55 11.94 -3.87
C PHE A 27 6.46 11.37 -2.77
N CYS A 28 5.95 10.43 -1.97
CA CYS A 28 6.71 9.74 -0.94
C CYS A 28 7.82 8.86 -1.53
N LEU A 29 7.55 8.17 -2.64
CA LEU A 29 8.51 7.32 -3.33
C LEU A 29 9.71 8.13 -3.86
N VAL A 30 9.43 9.28 -4.50
CA VAL A 30 10.45 10.20 -5.03
C VAL A 30 11.19 10.90 -3.89
N SER A 31 10.47 11.46 -2.91
CA SER A 31 11.08 12.17 -1.77
C SER A 31 11.91 11.23 -0.88
N GLY A 32 11.47 9.99 -0.74
CA GLY A 32 12.17 8.91 -0.03
C GLY A 32 13.34 8.31 -0.79
N LYS A 33 13.63 8.77 -2.03
CA LYS A 33 14.71 8.26 -2.89
C LYS A 33 14.66 6.73 -3.05
N PHE A 34 13.47 6.18 -3.30
CA PHE A 34 13.25 4.73 -3.40
C PHE A 34 13.71 3.96 -2.15
N ALA A 35 13.39 4.50 -0.96
CA ALA A 35 13.69 3.90 0.34
C ALA A 35 13.30 2.40 0.45
N PRO A 36 12.16 1.91 -0.08
CA PRO A 36 11.81 0.50 -0.02
C PRO A 36 12.87 -0.39 -0.68
N PHE A 37 13.36 0.01 -1.86
CA PHE A 37 14.36 -0.73 -2.63
C PHE A 37 15.75 -0.71 -1.98
N ARG A 38 16.11 0.41 -1.34
CA ARG A 38 17.39 0.54 -0.62
C ARG A 38 17.40 -0.26 0.68
N SER A 39 16.28 -0.29 1.39
CA SER A 39 16.14 -0.98 2.68
C SER A 39 16.07 -2.50 2.52
N TRP A 40 15.49 -3.01 1.42
CA TRP A 40 15.48 -4.43 1.09
C TRP A 40 16.89 -5.05 1.08
N LYS A 41 17.87 -4.36 0.48
CA LYS A 41 19.28 -4.80 0.44
C LYS A 41 19.93 -4.86 1.83
N LYS A 42 19.48 -4.05 2.78
CA LYS A 42 19.97 -4.06 4.17
C LYS A 42 19.32 -5.15 5.01
N PHE A 43 18.03 -5.40 4.78
CA PHE A 43 17.27 -6.46 5.43
C PHE A 43 17.86 -7.85 5.13
N SER A 44 18.19 -8.13 3.86
CA SER A 44 18.80 -9.40 3.45
C SER A 44 20.22 -9.64 4.00
N ARG A 45 20.95 -8.57 4.40
CA ARG A 45 22.33 -8.68 4.90
C ARG A 45 22.44 -8.74 6.43
N ASN A 46 21.47 -8.19 7.16
CA ASN A 46 21.49 -8.11 8.62
C ASN A 46 20.40 -9.00 9.24
N HIS A 47 20.72 -10.29 9.40
CA HIS A 47 19.91 -11.22 10.20
C HIS A 47 20.27 -11.19 11.70
N GLN A 48 21.41 -10.58 12.07
CA GLN A 48 21.88 -10.53 13.45
C GLN A 48 21.65 -9.16 14.06
N SER A 49 20.85 -9.12 15.13
CA SER A 49 20.74 -7.95 16.00
C SER A 49 21.91 -7.95 16.98
N PRO A 50 22.61 -6.81 17.18
CA PRO A 50 23.62 -6.70 18.23
C PRO A 50 22.93 -6.63 19.60
N ASN A 51 22.82 -7.77 20.31
CA ASN A 51 22.58 -7.99 21.76
C ASN A 51 21.60 -7.10 22.58
N SER A 52 20.93 -6.09 22.02
CA SER A 52 20.11 -5.10 22.74
C SER A 52 18.75 -4.81 22.08
N ALA A 53 18.48 -5.29 20.86
CA ALA A 53 17.15 -5.15 20.27
C ALA A 53 16.23 -6.30 20.69
N LYS A 54 15.05 -5.95 21.25
CA LYS A 54 14.04 -6.89 21.77
C LYS A 54 13.41 -7.79 20.69
N HIS A 55 13.45 -7.37 19.42
CA HIS A 55 12.90 -8.10 18.28
C HIS A 55 13.84 -8.01 17.08
N THR A 56 13.94 -9.10 16.30
CA THR A 56 14.74 -9.11 15.07
C THR A 56 14.03 -8.32 13.97
N PRO A 57 14.76 -7.75 12.99
CA PRO A 57 14.15 -7.08 11.84
C PRO A 57 13.12 -7.96 11.12
N PHE A 58 13.38 -9.27 11.04
CA PHE A 58 12.46 -10.25 10.47
C PHE A 58 11.17 -10.40 11.29
N GLN A 59 11.29 -10.47 12.63
CA GLN A 59 10.11 -10.56 13.50
C GLN A 59 9.24 -9.30 13.41
N ALA A 60 9.85 -8.11 13.34
CA ALA A 60 9.11 -6.87 13.16
C ALA A 60 8.36 -6.83 11.81
N CYS A 61 8.98 -7.33 10.73
CA CYS A 61 8.37 -7.45 9.41
C CYS A 61 7.19 -8.45 9.41
N MET A 62 7.34 -9.59 10.07
CA MET A 62 6.25 -10.57 10.17
C MET A 62 5.06 -10.02 10.97
N THR A 63 5.31 -9.24 12.03
CA THR A 63 4.25 -8.56 12.78
C THR A 63 3.51 -7.53 11.93
N SER A 64 4.22 -6.72 11.13
CA SER A 64 3.56 -5.74 10.26
C SER A 64 2.76 -6.41 9.14
N LEU A 65 3.32 -7.45 8.50
CA LEU A 65 2.61 -8.22 7.48
C LEU A 65 1.35 -8.90 8.03
N GLY A 66 1.45 -9.49 9.22
CA GLY A 66 0.30 -10.10 9.89
C GLY A 66 -0.79 -9.09 10.26
N ALA A 67 -0.44 -7.84 10.56
CA ALA A 67 -1.40 -6.78 10.84
C ALA A 67 -2.16 -6.31 9.59
N GLU A 68 -1.54 -6.40 8.41
CA GLU A 68 -2.12 -5.97 7.14
C GLU A 68 -2.86 -7.12 6.40
N MET A 69 -2.54 -8.38 6.70
CA MET A 69 -3.22 -9.55 6.14
C MET A 69 -4.54 -9.84 6.89
N GLY A 70 -5.67 -9.62 6.21
CA GLY A 70 -6.99 -9.93 6.76
C GLY A 70 -8.03 -10.27 5.69
N THR A 71 -9.18 -10.79 6.13
CA THR A 71 -10.28 -11.21 5.24
C THR A 71 -10.78 -10.08 4.34
N GLY A 72 -10.73 -8.83 4.83
CA GLY A 72 -11.12 -7.64 4.06
C GLY A 72 -10.26 -7.43 2.80
N ASN A 73 -8.95 -7.68 2.88
CA ASN A 73 -8.07 -7.59 1.71
C ASN A 73 -8.39 -8.68 0.68
N ILE A 74 -8.70 -9.90 1.13
CA ILE A 74 -9.06 -11.01 0.24
C ILE A 74 -10.39 -10.73 -0.48
N ILE A 75 -11.42 -10.30 0.25
CA ILE A 75 -12.73 -9.94 -0.31
C ILE A 75 -12.60 -8.74 -1.25
N GLY A 76 -11.80 -7.74 -0.87
CA GLY A 76 -11.53 -6.55 -1.69
C GLY A 76 -10.88 -6.92 -3.03
N VAL A 77 -9.86 -7.79 -3.00
CA VAL A 77 -9.22 -8.30 -4.21
C VAL A 77 -10.21 -9.09 -5.07
N ALA A 78 -10.98 -10.00 -4.47
CA ALA A 78 -11.99 -10.76 -5.20
C ALA A 78 -13.03 -9.84 -5.88
N THR A 79 -13.51 -8.82 -5.18
CA THR A 79 -14.49 -7.84 -5.70
C THR A 79 -13.89 -7.00 -6.83
N ALA A 80 -12.63 -6.58 -6.69
CA ALA A 80 -11.93 -5.84 -7.74
C ALA A 80 -11.72 -6.68 -9.01
N LEU A 81 -11.43 -7.98 -8.87
CA LEU A 81 -11.32 -8.89 -10.01
C LEU A 81 -12.67 -9.17 -10.67
N THR A 82 -13.74 -9.36 -9.89
CA THR A 82 -15.06 -9.64 -10.46
C THR A 82 -15.65 -8.44 -11.19
N LEU A 83 -15.44 -7.22 -10.68
CA LEU A 83 -15.95 -6.00 -11.29
C LEU A 83 -15.01 -5.42 -12.37
N GLY A 84 -13.69 -5.49 -12.15
CA GLY A 84 -12.67 -4.89 -13.01
C GLY A 84 -11.98 -5.86 -13.98
N GLY A 85 -12.25 -7.16 -13.87
CA GLY A 85 -11.60 -8.20 -14.68
C GLY A 85 -10.11 -8.37 -14.35
N ALA A 86 -9.39 -9.09 -15.21
CA ALA A 86 -7.97 -9.40 -15.00
C ALA A 86 -7.06 -8.15 -14.93
N GLY A 87 -7.48 -7.03 -15.53
CA GLY A 87 -6.75 -5.75 -15.49
C GLY A 87 -6.62 -5.14 -14.10
N ALA A 88 -7.47 -5.52 -13.14
CA ALA A 88 -7.38 -5.03 -11.76
C ALA A 88 -6.06 -5.43 -11.07
N ILE A 89 -5.51 -6.60 -11.42
CA ILE A 89 -4.26 -7.10 -10.84
C ILE A 89 -3.08 -6.18 -11.23
N PHE A 90 -3.06 -5.73 -12.48
CA PHE A 90 -2.04 -4.80 -12.96
C PHE A 90 -2.06 -3.50 -12.15
N TRP A 91 -3.24 -2.93 -11.92
CA TRP A 91 -3.39 -1.70 -11.15
C TRP A 91 -3.05 -1.87 -9.67
N MET A 92 -3.31 -3.03 -9.07
CA MET A 92 -2.88 -3.34 -7.71
C MET A 92 -1.36 -3.34 -7.56
N TRP A 93 -0.63 -3.91 -8.52
CA TRP A 93 0.84 -3.87 -8.51
C TRP A 93 1.38 -2.47 -8.70
N VAL A 94 0.78 -1.67 -9.60
CA VAL A 94 1.15 -0.26 -9.77
C VAL A 94 0.91 0.52 -8.47
N SER A 95 -0.24 0.36 -7.83
CA SER A 95 -0.53 1.05 -6.55
C SER A 95 0.33 0.57 -5.39
N ALA A 96 0.81 -0.68 -5.40
CA ALA A 96 1.72 -1.18 -4.39
C ALA A 96 3.16 -0.69 -4.59
N PHE A 97 3.52 -0.33 -5.83
CA PHE A 97 4.83 0.21 -6.16
C PHE A 97 4.96 1.70 -5.84
N VAL A 98 3.87 2.43 -6.06
CA VAL A 98 3.73 3.87 -5.84
C VAL A 98 3.59 4.19 -4.36
#